data_AF-A0A5A7RXZ7-F1
#
_entry.id   AF-A0A5A7RXZ7-F1
#
_cell.length_a   1.000
_cell.length_b   1.000
_cell.length_c   1.000
_cell.angle_alpha   90.00
_cell.angle_beta   90.00
_cell.angle_gamma   90.00
#
_symmetry.space_group_name_H-M   'P 1'
#
loop_
_entity.id
_entity.type
_entity.pdbx_description
1 polymer ?
#
loop_
_entity_poly.entity_id
_entity_poly.type
_entity_poly.pdbx_seq_one_letter_code
_entity_poly.pdbx_strand_id
1 'polypeptide(L)'
;MEKRCMDKLIGKYCKIVLKEPGKERASVVSGILEDIDYDAGFVIIDSDRGLGCLNIKSIIAIKPKSLRKVKGEFVQDERGFVGIGTLIVFIAMILVAAVAATVLIRTGELLQQRANKVGLQTTREISSGLTIVDVIGYTNSEKNYLTHLALTIRPRSGSEDIDLRNTILYLKYDKLVILSFSNASGYVAPKVNSSGVFHTLNVSLNGTTFGVIVLHDADNSIYNNGGMNVGDKAIIMVNLSAAFNSTGIPPRASISGSLVPEVGAPGTFDVSAPCIFTSRIVELN
;
A
#
# COMPACT_ATOMS: atom_id res chain seq x y z
N MET A 1 65.52 -21.31 -73.50
CA MET A 1 64.80 -20.44 -72.54
C MET A 1 65.72 -19.32 -72.16
N GLU A 2 65.32 -18.06 -72.32
CA GLU A 2 66.12 -16.91 -71.90
C GLU A 2 66.18 -16.87 -70.35
N LYS A 3 67.39 -16.78 -69.78
CA LYS A 3 67.62 -16.76 -68.31
C LYS A 3 66.72 -15.73 -67.59
N ARG A 4 66.52 -14.56 -68.22
CA ARG A 4 65.63 -13.47 -67.73
C ARG A 4 64.17 -13.85 -67.48
N CYS A 5 63.64 -14.88 -68.14
CA CYS A 5 62.23 -15.27 -67.99
C CYS A 5 62.04 -16.24 -66.82
N MET A 6 63.06 -17.05 -66.52
CA MET A 6 63.06 -17.98 -65.38
C MET A 6 63.18 -17.26 -64.04
N ASP A 7 63.97 -16.17 -63.96
CA ASP A 7 64.13 -15.39 -62.72
C ASP A 7 62.80 -14.80 -62.21
N LYS A 8 61.84 -14.54 -63.11
CA LYS A 8 60.49 -14.03 -62.74
C LYS A 8 59.58 -15.08 -62.10
N LEU A 9 60.03 -16.34 -62.06
CA LEU A 9 59.32 -17.47 -61.47
C LEU A 9 59.80 -17.77 -60.04
N ILE A 10 60.92 -17.18 -59.60
CA ILE A 10 61.39 -17.24 -58.22
C ILE A 10 60.31 -16.64 -57.29
N GLY A 11 60.03 -17.35 -56.19
CA GLY A 11 58.98 -17.04 -55.22
C GLY A 11 57.55 -17.42 -55.65
N LYS A 12 57.36 -18.03 -56.82
CA LYS A 12 56.02 -18.46 -57.29
C LYS A 12 55.85 -19.97 -57.20
N TYR A 13 54.63 -20.38 -56.85
CA TYR A 13 54.23 -21.78 -56.92
C TYR A 13 54.17 -22.23 -58.39
N CYS A 14 55.06 -23.15 -58.75
CA CYS A 14 55.26 -23.62 -60.10
C CYS A 14 55.04 -25.14 -60.19
N LYS A 15 54.52 -25.58 -61.34
CA LYS A 15 54.45 -26.99 -61.72
C LYS A 15 55.53 -27.23 -62.77
N ILE A 16 56.47 -28.12 -62.47
CA ILE A 16 57.71 -28.37 -63.21
C ILE A 16 57.68 -29.79 -63.74
N VAL A 17 57.88 -29.95 -65.05
CA VAL A 17 57.91 -31.24 -65.73
C VAL A 17 59.36 -31.61 -66.03
N LEU A 18 59.78 -32.78 -65.57
CA LEU A 18 61.15 -33.29 -65.65
C LEU A 18 61.22 -34.53 -66.55
N LYS A 19 62.31 -34.69 -67.29
CA LYS A 19 62.68 -35.93 -67.97
C LYS A 19 64.19 -36.14 -67.83
N GLU A 20 64.55 -37.19 -67.11
CA GLU A 20 65.94 -37.59 -66.91
C GLU A 20 66.43 -38.45 -68.10
N PRO A 21 67.72 -38.35 -68.47
CA PRO A 21 68.30 -39.17 -69.53
C PRO A 21 68.19 -40.67 -69.18
N GLY A 22 67.57 -41.46 -70.07
CA GLY A 22 67.36 -42.90 -69.88
C GLY A 22 65.97 -43.32 -69.37
N LYS A 23 65.09 -42.37 -69.01
CA LYS A 23 63.69 -42.66 -68.63
C LYS A 23 62.72 -42.35 -69.77
N GLU A 24 61.82 -43.29 -70.07
CA GLU A 24 60.80 -43.11 -71.12
C GLU A 24 59.66 -42.15 -70.72
N ARG A 25 59.42 -41.95 -69.41
CA ARG A 25 58.32 -41.11 -68.89
C ARG A 25 58.82 -39.85 -68.17
N ALA A 26 58.11 -38.74 -68.36
CA ALA A 26 58.34 -37.50 -67.63
C ALA A 26 57.67 -37.55 -66.23
N SER A 27 58.33 -36.98 -65.23
CA SER A 27 57.81 -36.79 -63.88
C SER A 27 57.40 -35.33 -63.65
N VAL A 28 56.52 -35.08 -62.69
CA VAL A 28 56.03 -33.72 -62.41
C VAL A 28 56.19 -33.41 -60.93
N VAL A 29 56.89 -32.31 -60.64
CA VAL A 29 57.09 -31.78 -59.29
C VAL A 29 56.37 -30.45 -59.20
N SER A 30 55.66 -30.21 -58.10
CA SER A 30 54.99 -28.93 -57.84
C SER A 30 55.49 -28.36 -56.52
N GLY A 31 55.79 -27.07 -56.50
CA GLY A 31 56.35 -26.40 -55.33
C GLY A 31 56.65 -24.94 -55.62
N ILE A 32 57.07 -24.21 -54.60
CA ILE A 32 57.55 -22.84 -54.71
C ILE A 32 58.99 -22.89 -55.20
N LEU A 33 59.29 -22.13 -56.26
CA LEU A 33 60.64 -22.06 -56.79
C LEU A 33 61.43 -21.04 -55.96
N GLU A 34 62.38 -21.50 -55.14
CA GLU A 34 63.09 -20.68 -54.16
C GLU A 34 64.28 -19.96 -54.79
N ASP A 35 65.07 -20.68 -55.59
CA ASP A 35 66.26 -20.10 -56.24
C ASP A 35 66.69 -20.89 -57.49
N ILE A 36 67.48 -20.27 -58.35
CA ILE A 36 68.05 -20.86 -59.57
C ILE A 36 69.55 -20.58 -59.61
N ASP A 37 70.35 -21.62 -59.42
CA ASP A 37 71.80 -21.54 -59.61
C ASP A 37 72.14 -21.93 -61.05
N TYR A 38 72.43 -20.93 -61.87
CA TYR A 38 72.80 -21.12 -63.27
C TYR A 38 74.23 -21.64 -63.47
N ASP A 39 75.12 -21.43 -62.51
CA ASP A 39 76.53 -21.82 -62.62
C ASP A 39 76.70 -23.29 -62.20
N ALA A 40 75.99 -23.72 -61.15
CA ALA A 40 75.93 -25.12 -60.74
C ALA A 40 74.92 -25.94 -61.56
N GLY A 41 73.95 -25.31 -62.20
CA GLY A 41 72.98 -25.96 -63.09
C GLY A 41 71.77 -26.59 -62.38
N PHE A 42 71.38 -26.07 -61.21
CA PHE A 42 70.27 -26.60 -60.40
C PHE A 42 69.21 -25.54 -60.07
N VAL A 43 67.96 -25.98 -59.91
CA VAL A 43 66.81 -25.20 -59.41
C VAL A 43 66.42 -25.73 -58.04
N ILE A 44 66.25 -24.84 -57.07
CA ILE A 44 65.80 -25.17 -55.73
C ILE A 44 64.29 -24.97 -55.65
N ILE A 45 63.56 -26.00 -55.26
CA ILE A 45 62.11 -25.97 -55.12
C ILE A 45 61.71 -26.47 -53.73
N ASP A 46 60.89 -25.68 -53.05
CA ASP A 46 60.21 -26.09 -51.84
C ASP A 46 58.86 -26.73 -52.20
N SER A 47 58.76 -28.05 -52.01
CA SER A 47 57.54 -28.82 -52.28
C SER A 47 56.91 -29.28 -50.96
N ASP A 48 55.70 -29.83 -51.00
CA ASP A 48 55.03 -30.38 -49.79
C ASP A 48 55.83 -31.49 -49.08
N ARG A 49 56.88 -32.04 -49.75
CA ARG A 49 57.80 -33.03 -49.20
C ARG A 49 59.13 -32.44 -48.71
N GLY A 50 59.30 -31.13 -48.76
CA GLY A 50 60.50 -30.37 -48.39
C GLY A 50 61.29 -29.81 -49.58
N LEU A 51 62.42 -29.17 -49.26
CA LEU A 51 63.35 -28.58 -50.21
C LEU A 51 64.04 -29.65 -51.07
N GLY A 52 63.88 -29.55 -52.38
CA GLY A 52 64.53 -30.40 -53.36
C GLY A 52 65.32 -29.59 -54.38
N CYS A 53 66.46 -30.12 -54.81
CA CYS A 53 67.24 -29.57 -55.93
C CYS A 53 66.95 -30.38 -57.20
N LEU A 54 66.67 -29.70 -58.31
CA LEU A 54 66.41 -30.30 -59.61
C LEU A 54 67.43 -29.80 -60.62
N ASN A 55 67.93 -30.68 -61.48
CA ASN A 55 68.87 -30.29 -62.52
C ASN A 55 68.16 -29.50 -63.62
N ILE A 56 68.69 -28.34 -64.01
CA ILE A 56 68.12 -27.49 -65.06
C ILE A 56 68.00 -28.25 -66.40
N LYS A 57 68.96 -29.14 -66.70
CA LYS A 57 68.97 -29.92 -67.96
C LYS A 57 67.85 -30.94 -68.04
N SER A 58 67.32 -31.41 -66.92
CA SER A 58 66.20 -32.38 -66.92
C SER A 58 64.84 -31.70 -66.99
N ILE A 59 64.76 -30.37 -66.90
CA ILE A 59 63.49 -29.63 -66.95
C ILE A 59 63.02 -29.43 -68.39
N ILE A 60 61.86 -29.98 -68.72
CA ILE A 60 61.21 -29.77 -70.03
C ILE A 60 60.38 -28.48 -70.01
N ALA A 61 59.59 -28.27 -68.95
CA ALA A 61 58.66 -27.15 -68.87
C ALA A 61 58.40 -26.72 -67.43
N ILE A 62 58.27 -25.40 -67.21
CA ILE A 62 57.87 -24.81 -65.93
C ILE A 62 56.66 -23.91 -66.18
N LYS A 63 55.60 -24.06 -65.37
CA LYS A 63 54.40 -23.21 -65.44
C LYS A 63 54.00 -22.70 -64.04
N PRO A 64 53.84 -21.38 -63.84
CA PRO A 64 53.32 -20.84 -62.59
C PRO A 64 51.82 -21.16 -62.44
N LYS A 65 51.39 -21.54 -61.23
CA LYS A 65 49.99 -21.78 -60.88
C LYS A 65 49.58 -20.79 -59.79
N SER A 66 48.61 -19.92 -60.10
CA SER A 66 48.03 -19.01 -59.11
C SER A 66 47.14 -19.81 -58.15
N LEU A 67 47.60 -20.04 -56.92
CA LEU A 67 46.77 -20.57 -55.84
C LEU A 67 45.81 -19.46 -55.39
N ARG A 68 44.53 -19.54 -55.78
CA ARG A 68 43.48 -18.71 -55.15
C ARG A 68 43.30 -19.21 -53.71
N LYS A 69 43.92 -18.53 -52.74
CA LYS A 69 43.63 -18.72 -51.32
C LYS A 69 42.23 -18.13 -51.03
N VAL A 70 41.21 -18.97 -50.94
CA VAL A 70 39.96 -18.59 -50.26
C VAL A 70 40.23 -18.76 -48.76
N LYS A 71 40.76 -17.71 -48.14
CA LYS A 71 40.90 -17.64 -46.69
C LYS A 71 39.68 -16.88 -46.19
N GLY A 72 38.63 -17.61 -45.82
CA GLY A 72 37.50 -17.04 -45.10
C GLY A 72 37.93 -16.72 -43.68
N GLU A 73 38.51 -15.54 -43.46
CA GLU A 73 38.71 -15.02 -42.10
C GLU A 73 37.35 -14.53 -41.59
N PHE A 74 36.73 -15.31 -40.69
CA PHE A 74 35.63 -14.82 -39.86
C PHE A 74 36.20 -13.74 -38.94
N VAL A 75 36.12 -12.48 -39.36
CA VAL A 75 36.35 -11.35 -38.47
C VAL A 75 35.21 -11.37 -37.45
N GLN A 76 35.49 -11.85 -36.23
CA GLN A 76 34.54 -11.69 -35.12
C GLN A 76 34.40 -10.19 -34.87
N ASP A 77 33.22 -9.66 -35.14
CA ASP A 77 32.89 -8.27 -34.83
C ASP A 77 32.66 -8.14 -33.32
N GLU A 78 33.76 -8.03 -32.57
CA GLU A 78 33.76 -7.92 -31.11
C GLU A 78 32.85 -6.77 -30.63
N ARG A 79 32.66 -5.73 -31.46
CA ARG A 79 31.78 -4.59 -31.16
C ARG A 79 30.30 -5.00 -31.18
N GLY A 80 29.89 -5.85 -32.11
CA GLY A 80 28.53 -6.39 -32.18
C GLY A 80 28.20 -7.28 -30.98
N PHE A 81 29.17 -8.08 -30.52
CA PHE A 81 29.02 -8.93 -29.34
C PHE A 81 28.88 -8.11 -28.05
N VAL A 82 29.70 -7.07 -27.87
CA VAL A 82 29.57 -6.13 -26.74
C VAL A 82 28.22 -5.40 -26.79
N GLY A 83 27.77 -4.97 -27.97
CA GLY A 83 26.46 -4.32 -28.16
C GLY A 83 25.28 -5.19 -27.71
N ILE A 84 25.29 -6.48 -28.06
CA ILE A 84 24.27 -7.43 -27.61
C ILE A 84 24.28 -7.55 -26.08
N GLY A 85 25.46 -7.62 -25.46
CA GLY A 85 25.60 -7.62 -24.00
C GLY A 85 25.00 -6.38 -23.35
N THR A 86 25.23 -5.18 -23.91
CA THR A 86 24.66 -3.94 -23.39
C THR A 86 23.13 -3.90 -23.49
N LEU A 87 22.54 -4.40 -24.57
CA LEU A 87 21.08 -4.47 -24.72
C LEU A 87 20.43 -5.41 -23.70
N ILE A 88 21.06 -6.55 -23.41
CA ILE A 88 20.56 -7.50 -22.41
C ILE A 88 20.54 -6.85 -21.03
N VAL A 89 21.64 -6.20 -20.63
CA VAL A 89 21.73 -5.50 -19.33
C VAL A 89 20.73 -4.34 -19.28
N PHE A 90 20.54 -3.63 -20.38
CA PHE A 90 19.59 -2.53 -20.46
C PHE A 90 18.15 -3.00 -20.21
N ILE A 91 17.72 -4.07 -20.88
CA ILE A 91 16.39 -4.65 -20.67
C ILE A 91 16.24 -5.16 -19.23
N ALA A 92 17.25 -5.86 -18.70
CA ALA A 92 17.24 -6.36 -17.34
C ALA A 92 17.10 -5.22 -16.30
N MET A 93 17.85 -4.12 -16.48
CA MET A 93 17.77 -2.95 -15.60
C MET A 93 16.39 -2.31 -15.62
N ILE A 94 15.76 -2.21 -16.79
CA ILE A 94 14.40 -1.67 -16.93
C ILE A 94 13.39 -2.54 -16.19
N LEU A 95 13.49 -3.87 -16.29
CA LEU A 95 12.58 -4.78 -15.58
C LEU A 95 12.73 -4.67 -14.06
N VAL A 96 13.95 -4.61 -13.55
CA VAL A 96 14.21 -4.42 -12.12
C VAL A 96 13.68 -3.06 -11.65
N ALA A 97 13.90 -2.00 -12.43
CA ALA A 97 13.39 -0.67 -12.12
C ALA A 97 11.86 -0.62 -12.09
N ALA A 98 11.17 -1.31 -13.00
CA ALA A 98 9.71 -1.38 -13.03
C ALA A 98 9.12 -2.07 -11.79
N VAL A 99 9.73 -3.18 -11.36
CA VAL A 99 9.32 -3.88 -10.12
C VAL A 99 9.56 -3.00 -8.91
N ALA A 100 10.73 -2.36 -8.81
CA ALA A 100 11.05 -1.45 -7.71
C ALA A 100 10.08 -0.25 -7.64
N ALA A 101 9.77 0.38 -8.78
CA ALA A 101 8.82 1.49 -8.86
C ALA A 101 7.41 1.06 -8.41
N THR A 102 6.96 -0.12 -8.81
CA THR A 102 5.64 -0.65 -8.41
C THR A 102 5.53 -0.81 -6.89
N VAL A 103 6.57 -1.35 -6.25
CA VAL A 103 6.61 -1.50 -4.79
C VAL A 103 6.63 -0.14 -4.09
N LEU A 104 7.40 0.82 -4.62
CA LEU A 104 7.46 2.18 -4.08
C LEU A 104 6.11 2.90 -4.16
N ILE A 105 5.43 2.82 -5.30
CA ILE A 105 4.11 3.45 -5.48
C ILE A 105 3.08 2.81 -4.54
N ARG A 106 3.01 1.49 -4.51
CA ARG A 106 2.04 0.77 -3.67
C ARG A 106 2.21 1.06 -2.18
N THR A 107 3.45 1.17 -1.72
CA THR A 107 3.74 1.52 -0.33
C THR A 107 3.36 2.97 -0.04
N GLY A 108 3.66 3.90 -0.94
CA GLY A 108 3.24 5.31 -0.85
C GLY A 108 1.71 5.48 -0.77
N GLU A 109 0.97 4.80 -1.65
CA GLU A 109 -0.50 4.87 -1.68
C GLU A 109 -1.13 4.32 -0.40
N LEU A 110 -0.67 3.16 0.09
CA LEU A 110 -1.17 2.58 1.33
C LEU A 110 -0.92 3.48 2.53
N LEU A 111 0.27 4.09 2.60
CA LEU A 111 0.60 5.05 3.65
C LEU A 111 -0.28 6.30 3.55
N GLN A 112 -0.56 6.80 2.35
CA GLN A 112 -1.42 7.96 2.14
C GLN A 112 -2.88 7.67 2.53
N GLN A 113 -3.42 6.52 2.11
CA GLN A 113 -4.77 6.10 2.51
C GLN A 113 -4.89 5.94 4.02
N ARG A 114 -3.88 5.34 4.66
CA ARG A 114 -3.84 5.19 6.12
C ARG A 114 -3.70 6.54 6.83
N ALA A 115 -2.85 7.43 6.33
CA ALA A 115 -2.68 8.78 6.87
C ALA A 115 -3.98 9.59 6.78
N ASN A 116 -4.68 9.53 5.66
CA ASN A 116 -5.98 10.18 5.48
C ASN A 116 -7.04 9.61 6.43
N LYS A 117 -7.14 8.27 6.52
CA LYS A 117 -8.10 7.62 7.41
C LYS A 117 -7.84 7.96 8.87
N VAL A 118 -6.58 7.92 9.32
CA VAL A 118 -6.21 8.30 10.69
C VAL A 118 -6.48 9.78 10.91
N GLY A 119 -6.12 10.66 9.97
CA GLY A 119 -6.39 12.09 10.08
C GLY A 119 -7.88 12.42 10.22
N LEU A 120 -8.74 11.77 9.43
CA LEU A 120 -10.19 11.90 9.56
C LEU A 120 -10.70 11.36 10.91
N GLN A 121 -10.26 10.15 11.31
CA GLN A 121 -10.66 9.56 12.58
C GLN A 121 -10.22 10.38 13.78
N THR A 122 -9.00 10.92 13.79
CA THR A 122 -8.50 11.77 14.88
C THR A 122 -9.22 13.12 14.91
N THR A 123 -9.54 13.67 13.74
CA THR A 123 -10.31 14.91 13.68
C THR A 123 -11.70 14.68 14.23
N ARG A 124 -12.36 13.58 13.84
CA ARG A 124 -13.67 13.18 14.37
C ARG A 124 -13.62 12.94 15.88
N GLU A 125 -12.62 12.24 16.38
CA GLU A 125 -12.47 11.95 17.82
C GLU A 125 -12.28 13.22 18.67
N ILE A 126 -11.59 14.25 18.16
CA ILE A 126 -11.31 15.47 18.93
C ILE A 126 -12.42 16.51 18.77
N SER A 127 -13.04 16.59 17.58
CA SER A 127 -14.10 17.57 17.28
C SER A 127 -15.47 17.14 17.80
N SER A 128 -15.77 15.84 17.77
CA SER A 128 -17.03 15.31 18.26
C SER A 128 -17.08 15.27 19.78
N GLY A 129 -18.27 15.49 20.32
CA GLY A 129 -18.50 15.34 21.74
C GLY A 129 -19.90 15.75 22.18
N LEU A 130 -20.28 15.28 23.36
CA LEU A 130 -21.55 15.60 23.98
C LEU A 130 -21.36 16.56 25.14
N THR A 131 -22.32 17.46 25.30
CA THR A 131 -22.39 18.35 26.46
C THR A 131 -23.73 18.18 27.15
N ILE A 132 -23.68 18.12 28.47
CA ILE A 132 -24.87 18.11 29.33
C ILE A 132 -25.07 19.54 29.77
N VAL A 133 -26.22 20.11 29.44
CA VAL A 133 -26.54 21.53 29.69
C VAL A 133 -27.16 21.69 31.06
N ASP A 134 -28.23 20.92 31.31
CA ASP A 134 -29.03 21.03 32.54
C ASP A 134 -29.32 19.65 33.11
N VAL A 135 -29.38 19.57 34.44
CA VAL A 135 -29.74 18.35 35.18
C VAL A 135 -30.96 18.65 36.05
N ILE A 136 -32.08 17.99 35.75
CA ILE A 136 -33.35 18.21 36.44
C ILE A 136 -33.77 16.90 37.10
N GLY A 137 -34.08 16.96 38.39
CA GLY A 137 -34.57 15.83 39.16
C GLY A 137 -36.08 15.87 39.39
N TYR A 138 -36.68 14.68 39.53
CA TYR A 138 -38.10 14.51 39.85
C TYR A 138 -38.30 13.67 41.10
N THR A 139 -39.05 14.21 42.07
CA THR A 139 -39.26 13.58 43.37
C THR A 139 -40.51 12.70 43.40
N ASN A 140 -40.53 11.79 44.37
CA ASN A 140 -41.74 11.06 44.74
C ASN A 140 -42.84 12.03 45.24
N SER A 141 -44.09 11.56 45.31
CA SER A 141 -45.25 12.30 45.79
C SER A 141 -45.07 12.86 47.20
N GLU A 142 -44.31 12.16 48.04
CA GLU A 142 -43.97 12.57 49.42
C GLU A 142 -42.81 13.57 49.51
N LYS A 143 -42.15 13.90 48.38
CA LYS A 143 -41.02 14.84 48.31
C LYS A 143 -39.83 14.50 49.22
N ASN A 144 -39.63 13.21 49.52
CA ASN A 144 -38.52 12.75 50.36
C ASN A 144 -37.31 12.28 49.55
N TYR A 145 -37.54 11.73 48.36
CA TYR A 145 -36.50 11.11 47.52
C TYR A 145 -36.64 11.52 46.06
N LEU A 146 -35.49 11.67 45.39
CA LEU A 146 -35.38 11.85 43.95
C LEU A 146 -35.52 10.50 43.24
N THR A 147 -36.52 10.38 42.39
CA THR A 147 -36.88 9.11 41.72
C THR A 147 -36.41 9.06 40.27
N HIS A 148 -36.50 10.18 39.55
CA HIS A 148 -36.10 10.27 38.16
C HIS A 148 -35.16 11.44 37.97
N LEU A 149 -34.33 11.33 36.93
CA LEU A 149 -33.37 12.33 36.54
C LEU A 149 -33.51 12.56 35.03
N ALA A 150 -33.50 13.82 34.62
CA ALA A 150 -33.56 14.27 33.25
C ALA A 150 -32.30 15.10 32.95
N LEU A 151 -31.50 14.64 32.00
CA LEU A 151 -30.29 15.30 31.52
C LEU A 151 -30.59 15.95 30.17
N THR A 152 -30.54 17.26 30.07
CA THR A 152 -30.63 17.94 28.77
C THR A 152 -29.29 17.86 28.08
N ILE A 153 -29.24 17.19 26.93
CA ILE A 153 -28.04 16.98 26.14
C ILE A 153 -28.07 17.75 24.83
N ARG A 154 -26.89 18.12 24.38
CA ARG A 154 -26.65 18.79 23.11
C ARG A 154 -25.25 18.38 22.58
N PRO A 155 -25.07 18.21 21.26
CA PRO A 155 -23.73 18.00 20.71
C PRO A 155 -22.90 19.28 20.80
N ARG A 156 -21.59 19.12 21.00
CA ARG A 156 -20.66 20.24 21.04
C ARG A 156 -20.64 20.95 19.68
N SER A 157 -20.41 22.26 19.68
CA SER A 157 -20.21 23.01 18.44
C SER A 157 -19.03 22.42 17.64
N GLY A 158 -19.26 22.14 16.37
CA GLY A 158 -18.26 21.51 15.49
C GLY A 158 -18.19 19.98 15.62
N SER A 159 -19.08 19.36 16.39
CA SER A 159 -19.23 17.91 16.42
C SER A 159 -19.78 17.39 15.10
N GLU A 160 -19.30 16.23 14.67
CA GLU A 160 -20.02 15.41 13.71
C GLU A 160 -21.23 14.76 14.38
N ASP A 161 -22.07 14.10 13.58
CA ASP A 161 -23.25 13.40 14.06
C ASP A 161 -22.87 12.29 15.05
N ILE A 162 -23.59 12.25 16.18
CA ILE A 162 -23.37 11.30 17.26
C ILE A 162 -24.55 10.35 17.34
N ASP A 163 -24.29 9.05 17.32
CA ASP A 163 -25.33 8.04 17.54
C ASP A 163 -25.56 7.82 19.05
N LEU A 164 -26.77 8.12 19.51
CA LEU A 164 -27.20 7.93 20.89
C LEU A 164 -27.40 6.45 21.24
N ARG A 165 -27.58 5.56 20.26
CA ARG A 165 -27.79 4.12 20.50
C ARG A 165 -26.55 3.43 21.05
N ASN A 166 -25.39 3.92 20.65
CA ASN A 166 -24.08 3.41 21.09
C ASN A 166 -23.50 4.24 22.24
N THR A 167 -24.29 5.10 22.88
CA THR A 167 -23.85 5.85 24.07
C THR A 167 -24.02 5.02 25.34
N ILE A 168 -23.11 5.26 26.28
CA ILE A 168 -23.12 4.66 27.61
C ILE A 168 -23.19 5.79 28.63
N LEU A 169 -24.09 5.67 29.59
CA LEU A 169 -24.21 6.60 30.71
C LEU A 169 -23.67 5.95 31.98
N TYR A 170 -22.62 6.56 32.55
CA TYR A 170 -22.12 6.25 33.88
C TYR A 170 -22.83 7.13 34.91
N LEU A 171 -23.39 6.52 35.94
CA LEU A 171 -23.94 7.20 37.11
C LEU A 171 -23.24 6.70 38.37
N LYS A 172 -22.74 7.64 39.16
CA LYS A 172 -22.03 7.37 40.41
C LYS A 172 -22.73 8.09 41.56
N TYR A 173 -23.15 7.30 42.52
CA TYR A 173 -23.64 7.77 43.81
C TYR A 173 -22.97 6.94 44.92
N ASP A 174 -23.63 5.89 45.41
CA ASP A 174 -23.09 4.91 46.37
C ASP A 174 -22.42 3.71 45.66
N LYS A 175 -22.94 3.37 44.48
CA LYS A 175 -22.36 2.39 43.54
C LYS A 175 -22.24 3.02 42.15
N LEU A 176 -21.38 2.44 41.32
CA LEU A 176 -21.30 2.78 39.90
C LEU A 176 -22.36 1.98 39.13
N VAL A 177 -23.26 2.68 38.46
CA VAL A 177 -24.27 2.10 37.57
C VAL A 177 -23.95 2.51 36.15
N ILE A 178 -24.06 1.56 35.23
CA ILE A 178 -23.87 1.77 33.80
C ILE A 178 -25.22 1.56 33.14
N LEU A 179 -25.67 2.55 32.37
CA LEU A 179 -26.91 2.48 31.62
C LEU A 179 -26.61 2.52 30.13
N SER A 180 -27.25 1.62 29.37
CA SER A 180 -27.17 1.57 27.92
C SER A 180 -28.51 1.98 27.29
N PHE A 181 -28.45 2.36 26.02
CA PHE A 181 -29.67 2.58 25.25
C PHE A 181 -30.39 1.25 24.97
N SER A 182 -31.72 1.28 24.90
CA SER A 182 -32.55 0.13 24.51
C SER A 182 -33.31 0.45 23.23
N ASN A 183 -33.17 -0.41 22.22
CA ASN A 183 -33.87 -0.29 20.94
C ASN A 183 -35.34 -0.74 21.00
N ALA A 184 -35.86 -1.07 22.18
CA ALA A 184 -37.27 -1.45 22.33
C ALA A 184 -38.20 -0.25 22.08
N SER A 185 -39.43 -0.54 21.66
CA SER A 185 -40.44 0.50 21.42
C SER A 185 -40.76 1.27 22.70
N GLY A 186 -40.86 2.60 22.57
CA GLY A 186 -41.24 3.50 23.67
C GLY A 186 -40.09 4.03 24.54
N TYR A 187 -38.84 3.65 24.26
CA TYR A 187 -37.64 4.25 24.86
C TYR A 187 -37.24 5.58 24.21
N VAL A 188 -37.76 5.88 23.02
CA VAL A 188 -37.61 7.17 22.36
C VAL A 188 -38.97 7.82 22.20
N ALA A 189 -39.09 9.06 22.68
CA ALA A 189 -40.28 9.87 22.46
C ALA A 189 -39.97 11.00 21.47
N PRO A 190 -40.73 11.15 20.37
CA PRO A 190 -40.47 12.17 19.33
C PRO A 190 -40.81 13.59 19.78
N LYS A 191 -41.61 13.73 20.84
CA LYS A 191 -42.00 15.03 21.40
C LYS A 191 -42.37 14.87 22.87
N VAL A 192 -42.20 15.93 23.65
CA VAL A 192 -42.73 16.02 25.01
C VAL A 192 -44.25 15.91 25.01
N ASN A 193 -44.78 15.05 25.87
CA ASN A 193 -46.22 14.84 26.04
C ASN A 193 -46.87 16.04 26.75
N SER A 194 -48.17 16.26 26.55
CA SER A 194 -48.95 17.31 27.21
C SER A 194 -48.96 17.17 28.74
N SER A 195 -48.70 15.98 29.27
CA SER A 195 -48.60 15.69 30.72
C SER A 195 -47.22 15.98 31.32
N GLY A 196 -46.28 16.52 30.52
CA GLY A 196 -44.93 16.90 30.94
C GLY A 196 -43.84 15.86 30.66
N VAL A 197 -42.58 16.29 30.82
CA VAL A 197 -41.37 15.51 30.45
C VAL A 197 -41.30 14.15 31.16
N PHE A 198 -41.59 14.10 32.46
CA PHE A 198 -41.47 12.88 33.26
C PHE A 198 -42.58 11.83 33.01
N HIS A 199 -43.61 12.15 32.21
CA HIS A 199 -44.67 11.22 31.79
C HIS A 199 -44.67 11.00 30.27
N THR A 200 -43.58 11.39 29.60
CA THR A 200 -43.49 11.35 28.14
C THR A 200 -43.10 9.97 27.61
N LEU A 201 -42.26 9.22 28.33
CA LEU A 201 -41.88 7.86 27.92
C LEU A 201 -43.01 6.88 28.20
N ASN A 202 -43.29 6.01 27.22
CA ASN A 202 -44.37 5.01 27.30
C ASN A 202 -43.91 3.68 27.94
N VAL A 203 -42.71 3.68 28.54
CA VAL A 203 -42.08 2.50 29.15
C VAL A 203 -41.51 2.89 30.50
N SER A 204 -41.67 1.99 31.48
CA SER A 204 -40.95 2.10 32.75
C SER A 204 -39.48 1.76 32.53
N LEU A 205 -38.59 2.73 32.75
CA LEU A 205 -37.15 2.54 32.62
C LEU A 205 -36.63 1.57 33.69
N ASN A 206 -35.79 0.63 33.24
CA ASN A 206 -35.13 -0.34 34.11
C ASN A 206 -33.84 0.25 34.70
N GLY A 207 -33.25 -0.44 35.68
CA GLY A 207 -32.00 0.02 36.31
C GLY A 207 -30.75 -0.03 35.44
N THR A 208 -30.85 -0.56 34.21
CA THR A 208 -29.75 -0.70 33.25
C THR A 208 -29.96 0.07 31.96
N THR A 209 -31.10 0.75 31.80
CA THR A 209 -31.47 1.42 30.55
C THR A 209 -31.88 2.86 30.79
N PHE A 210 -31.53 3.73 29.84
CA PHE A 210 -32.03 5.11 29.82
C PHE A 210 -32.98 5.31 28.64
N GLY A 211 -33.88 6.29 28.77
CA GLY A 211 -34.78 6.71 27.69
C GLY A 211 -34.33 8.04 27.10
N VAL A 212 -34.77 8.31 25.88
CA VAL A 212 -34.45 9.55 25.14
C VAL A 212 -35.75 10.26 24.78
N ILE A 213 -35.83 11.54 25.06
CA ILE A 213 -36.96 12.39 24.70
C ILE A 213 -36.42 13.49 23.80
N VAL A 214 -36.97 13.62 22.60
CA VAL A 214 -36.57 14.65 21.66
C VAL A 214 -37.21 15.99 22.06
N LEU A 215 -36.41 17.06 22.10
CA LEU A 215 -36.87 18.43 22.35
C LEU A 215 -36.91 19.25 21.07
N HIS A 216 -35.76 19.33 20.40
CA HIS A 216 -35.57 20.08 19.17
C HIS A 216 -34.83 19.19 18.19
N ASP A 217 -35.48 18.88 17.09
CA ASP A 217 -34.99 18.01 16.02
C ASP A 217 -35.67 18.46 14.73
N ALA A 218 -34.89 18.99 13.80
CA ALA A 218 -35.41 19.57 12.56
C ALA A 218 -35.66 18.50 11.48
N ASP A 219 -34.91 17.40 11.51
CA ASP A 219 -34.89 16.35 10.47
C ASP A 219 -35.44 14.99 10.97
N ASN A 220 -35.87 14.91 12.23
CA ASN A 220 -36.31 13.70 12.92
C ASN A 220 -35.22 12.62 12.99
N SER A 221 -33.95 13.01 13.03
CA SER A 221 -32.80 12.12 13.06
C SER A 221 -32.72 11.30 14.35
N ILE A 222 -33.09 11.90 15.49
CA ILE A 222 -33.01 11.23 16.80
C ILE A 222 -34.07 10.12 16.91
N TYR A 223 -35.30 10.39 16.47
CA TYR A 223 -36.38 9.41 16.58
C TYR A 223 -36.18 8.20 15.66
N ASN A 224 -35.80 8.44 14.40
CA ASN A 224 -35.70 7.37 13.40
C ASN A 224 -34.38 6.59 13.51
N ASN A 225 -33.27 7.31 13.68
CA ASN A 225 -31.93 6.73 13.58
C ASN A 225 -31.11 6.86 14.86
N GLY A 226 -31.57 7.60 15.88
CA GLY A 226 -30.79 7.84 17.10
C GLY A 226 -29.60 8.77 16.89
N GLY A 227 -29.43 9.31 15.68
CA GLY A 227 -28.37 10.27 15.37
C GLY A 227 -28.76 11.65 15.88
N MET A 228 -27.82 12.32 16.53
CA MET A 228 -27.98 13.70 16.99
C MET A 228 -27.03 14.60 16.19
N ASN A 229 -27.60 15.57 15.48
CA ASN A 229 -26.88 16.48 14.60
C ASN A 229 -26.66 17.86 15.28
N VAL A 230 -25.98 18.76 14.58
CA VAL A 230 -25.74 20.12 15.08
C VAL A 230 -27.03 20.94 15.13
N GLY A 231 -27.45 21.30 16.35
CA GLY A 231 -28.64 22.10 16.61
C GLY A 231 -29.73 21.32 17.32
N ASP A 232 -29.59 20.00 17.38
CA ASP A 232 -30.50 19.14 18.11
C ASP A 232 -30.32 19.25 19.62
N LYS A 233 -31.44 19.02 20.32
CA LYS A 233 -31.49 18.88 21.77
C LYS A 233 -32.36 17.69 22.11
N ALA A 234 -31.85 16.87 23.02
CA ALA A 234 -32.58 15.75 23.58
C ALA A 234 -32.49 15.77 25.10
N ILE A 235 -33.42 15.09 25.77
CA ILE A 235 -33.36 14.80 27.19
C ILE A 235 -33.10 13.31 27.33
N ILE A 236 -32.07 12.95 28.09
CA ILE A 236 -31.89 11.60 28.58
C ILE A 236 -32.62 11.47 29.91
N MET A 237 -33.53 10.52 30.00
CA MET A 237 -34.28 10.23 31.20
C MET A 237 -33.77 8.94 31.85
N VAL A 238 -33.60 8.98 33.16
CA VAL A 238 -33.14 7.85 33.98
C VAL A 238 -34.05 7.67 35.18
N ASN A 239 -34.37 6.42 35.49
CA ASN A 239 -35.04 6.06 36.75
C ASN A 239 -33.98 5.72 37.81
N LEU A 240 -33.78 6.62 38.76
CA LEU A 240 -32.80 6.49 39.84
C LEU A 240 -33.19 5.42 40.86
N SER A 241 -34.50 5.28 41.12
CA SER A 241 -34.99 4.26 42.04
C SER A 241 -34.67 2.85 41.53
N ALA A 242 -34.91 2.60 40.24
CA ALA A 242 -34.55 1.35 39.59
C ALA A 242 -33.03 1.19 39.41
N ALA A 243 -32.31 2.24 39.02
CA ALA A 243 -30.85 2.18 38.83
C ALA A 243 -30.10 1.79 40.11
N PHE A 244 -30.50 2.39 41.24
CA PHE A 244 -29.83 2.12 42.51
C PHE A 244 -30.42 0.97 43.32
N ASN A 245 -31.52 0.34 42.85
CA ASN A 245 -32.33 -0.62 43.65
C ASN A 245 -32.66 -0.05 45.04
N SER A 246 -33.04 1.23 45.07
CA SER A 246 -33.29 2.00 46.30
C SER A 246 -34.56 2.85 46.14
N THR A 247 -35.02 3.48 47.22
CA THR A 247 -36.17 4.42 47.21
C THR A 247 -35.87 5.72 46.46
N GLY A 248 -34.64 5.90 45.98
CA GLY A 248 -34.18 7.07 45.26
C GLY A 248 -33.04 7.76 46.00
N ILE A 249 -32.79 9.01 45.63
CA ILE A 249 -31.67 9.78 46.18
C ILE A 249 -32.17 10.75 47.25
N PRO A 250 -31.61 10.72 48.48
CA PRO A 250 -32.06 11.60 49.56
C PRO A 250 -31.61 13.05 49.36
N PRO A 251 -32.16 14.01 50.11
CA PRO A 251 -31.68 15.40 50.12
C PRO A 251 -30.21 15.45 50.57
N ARG A 252 -29.45 16.44 50.09
CA ARG A 252 -28.00 16.64 50.36
C ARG A 252 -27.05 15.59 49.76
N ALA A 253 -27.56 14.67 48.96
CA ALA A 253 -26.74 13.73 48.22
C ALA A 253 -26.06 14.41 47.00
N SER A 254 -24.85 13.99 46.66
CA SER A 254 -24.14 14.40 45.44
C SER A 254 -24.12 13.27 44.43
N ILE A 255 -24.47 13.55 43.18
CA ILE A 255 -24.50 12.59 42.08
C ILE A 255 -23.55 13.07 41.00
N SER A 256 -22.67 12.20 40.56
CA SER A 256 -21.81 12.46 39.42
C SER A 256 -22.11 11.46 38.31
N GLY A 257 -21.87 11.87 37.07
CA GLY A 257 -22.06 11.00 35.94
C GLY A 257 -21.35 11.48 34.69
N SER A 258 -21.23 10.57 33.73
CA SER A 258 -20.62 10.84 32.45
C SER A 258 -21.37 10.11 31.35
N LEU A 259 -21.80 10.84 30.34
CA LEU A 259 -22.38 10.33 29.11
C LEU A 259 -21.28 10.22 28.06
N VAL A 260 -20.92 9.00 27.69
CA VAL A 260 -19.84 8.70 26.78
C VAL A 260 -20.43 8.28 25.43
N PRO A 261 -20.18 9.04 24.35
CA PRO A 261 -20.52 8.60 22.99
C PRO A 261 -19.54 7.56 22.45
N GLU A 262 -19.86 6.93 21.32
CA GLU A 262 -18.97 5.98 20.63
C GLU A 262 -17.66 6.64 20.17
N VAL A 263 -17.73 7.90 19.76
CA VAL A 263 -16.63 8.71 19.26
C VAL A 263 -16.78 10.11 19.84
N GLY A 264 -15.69 10.68 20.35
CA GLY A 264 -15.68 12.04 20.86
C GLY A 264 -15.63 12.19 22.37
N ALA A 265 -15.57 13.45 22.81
CA ALA A 265 -15.46 13.79 24.22
C ALA A 265 -16.77 13.50 24.99
N PRO A 266 -16.68 12.92 26.20
CA PRO A 266 -17.86 12.64 27.00
C PRO A 266 -18.41 13.89 27.68
N GLY A 267 -19.73 13.92 27.85
CA GLY A 267 -20.40 14.95 28.65
C GLY A 267 -20.45 14.53 30.10
N THR A 268 -19.85 15.31 31.00
CA THR A 268 -19.85 15.03 32.45
C THR A 268 -20.76 15.98 33.18
N PHE A 269 -21.34 15.51 34.28
CA PHE A 269 -22.05 16.35 35.24
C PHE A 269 -21.71 15.91 36.66
N ASP A 270 -21.69 16.86 37.59
CA ASP A 270 -21.54 16.64 39.02
C ASP A 270 -22.46 17.64 39.70
N VAL A 271 -23.50 17.13 40.36
CA VAL A 271 -24.59 17.96 40.90
C VAL A 271 -24.97 17.47 42.29
N SER A 272 -25.44 18.39 43.13
CA SER A 272 -25.92 18.04 44.47
C SER A 272 -27.41 18.33 44.63
N ALA A 273 -28.12 17.39 45.25
CA ALA A 273 -29.50 17.59 45.64
C ALA A 273 -29.60 18.59 46.81
N PRO A 274 -30.54 19.54 46.77
CA PRO A 274 -30.75 20.49 47.87
C PRO A 274 -31.13 19.79 49.18
N CYS A 275 -31.05 20.51 50.29
CA CYS A 275 -31.33 19.97 51.62
C CYS A 275 -32.81 19.67 51.89
N ILE A 276 -33.72 20.26 51.11
CA ILE A 276 -35.15 20.02 51.18
C ILE A 276 -35.75 20.10 49.77
N PHE A 277 -36.68 19.20 49.45
CA PHE A 277 -37.42 19.25 48.21
C PHE A 277 -38.77 19.96 48.41
N THR A 278 -38.86 21.21 47.95
CA THR A 278 -40.08 22.03 48.08
C THR A 278 -41.11 21.71 46.99
N SER A 279 -40.63 21.41 45.79
CA SER A 279 -41.40 21.05 44.59
C SER A 279 -41.08 19.63 44.11
N ARG A 280 -41.95 19.08 43.24
CA ARG A 280 -41.69 17.76 42.62
C ARG A 280 -40.59 17.82 41.56
N ILE A 281 -40.39 18.98 40.96
CA ILE A 281 -39.33 19.24 39.99
C ILE A 281 -38.29 20.05 40.72
N VAL A 282 -37.05 19.57 40.70
CA VAL A 282 -35.93 20.16 41.41
C VAL A 282 -34.79 20.32 40.42
N GLU A 283 -34.32 21.55 40.26
CA GLU A 283 -33.11 21.82 39.51
C GLU A 283 -31.90 21.40 40.35
N LEU A 284 -30.99 20.64 39.74
CA LEU A 284 -29.78 20.15 40.40
C LEU A 284 -28.61 20.96 39.84
N ASN A 285 -27.90 21.63 40.76
CA ASN A 285 -26.72 22.43 40.46
C ASN A 285 -25.49 21.86 41.17
#